data_AF-A0A9P0KB98-F1
#
_entry.id   AF-A0A9P0KB98-F1
#
_cell.length_a   1.000
_cell.length_b   1.000
_cell.length_c   1.000
_cell.angle_alpha   90.00
_cell.angle_beta   90.00
_cell.angle_gamma   90.00
#
_symmetry.space_group_name_H-M   'P 1'
#
loop_
_entity.id
_entity.type
_entity.pdbx_description
1 polymer ?
#
loop_
_entity_poly.entity_id
_entity_poly.type
_entity_poly.pdbx_seq_one_letter_code
_entity_poly.pdbx_strand_id
1 'polypeptide(L)'
;MEHLDVELFIDAIEKRPSLWDSSSGDYKNRQLKRDDWNEVCEIVIQKFGEKDEKERQEIGREVQLKWKSLRDAYVRTIRQSKGKKSGASAKAVKTYIYAKQLGF
;
A
#
# COMPACT_ATOMS: atom_id res chain seq x y z
N MET A 1 -5.01 8.54 -13.11
CA MET A 1 -5.75 7.70 -12.16
C MET A 1 -6.70 8.59 -11.34
N GLU A 2 -7.85 8.97 -11.91
CA GLU A 2 -8.89 9.68 -11.16
C GLU A 2 -9.64 8.68 -10.28
N HIS A 3 -9.70 8.96 -8.96
CA HIS A 3 -10.38 8.19 -7.92
C HIS A 3 -9.96 6.71 -7.74
N LEU A 4 -8.75 6.48 -7.21
CA LEU A 4 -8.44 5.23 -6.51
C LEU A 4 -8.86 5.37 -5.05
N ASP A 5 -9.77 4.50 -4.59
CA ASP A 5 -10.14 4.39 -3.18
C ASP A 5 -8.97 3.80 -2.39
N VAL A 6 -8.34 4.65 -1.58
CA VAL A 6 -7.13 4.29 -0.83
C VAL A 6 -7.45 3.35 0.33
N GLU A 7 -8.64 3.43 0.92
CA GLU A 7 -9.02 2.53 2.02
C GLU A 7 -9.23 1.11 1.47
N LEU A 8 -10.02 0.99 0.40
CA LEU A 8 -10.20 -0.30 -0.31
C LEU A 8 -8.85 -0.88 -0.77
N PHE A 9 -7.94 -0.02 -1.25
CA PHE A 9 -6.62 -0.44 -1.69
C PHE A 9 -5.75 -0.99 -0.56
N ILE A 10 -5.75 -0.33 0.60
CA ILE A 10 -4.99 -0.81 1.76
C ILE A 10 -5.57 -2.13 2.27
N ASP A 11 -6.90 -2.24 2.38
CA ASP A 11 -7.60 -3.47 2.79
C ASP A 11 -7.31 -4.64 1.84
N ALA A 12 -7.22 -4.37 0.53
CA ALA A 12 -6.86 -5.38 -0.46
C ALA A 12 -5.41 -5.85 -0.29
N ILE A 13 -4.48 -4.95 0.02
CA ILE A 13 -3.08 -5.31 0.26
C ILE A 13 -2.91 -6.06 1.58
N GLU A 14 -3.59 -5.65 2.64
CA GLU A 14 -3.53 -6.30 3.96
C GLU A 14 -3.80 -7.80 3.86
N LYS A 15 -4.85 -8.18 3.11
CA LYS A 15 -5.27 -9.57 2.87
C LYS A 15 -4.26 -10.42 2.09
N ARG A 16 -3.23 -9.81 1.50
CA ARG A 16 -2.25 -10.46 0.62
C ARG A 16 -0.83 -10.31 1.18
N PRO A 17 -0.44 -11.15 2.16
CA PRO A 17 0.86 -11.05 2.84
C PRO A 17 2.04 -11.19 1.88
N SER A 18 1.87 -11.85 0.72
CA SER A 18 2.91 -11.94 -0.30
C SER A 18 3.39 -10.55 -0.77
N LEU A 19 2.55 -9.50 -0.68
CA LEU A 19 2.85 -8.15 -1.15
C LEU A 19 3.63 -7.32 -0.13
N TRP A 20 3.46 -7.57 1.16
CA TRP A 20 3.95 -6.65 2.21
C TRP A 20 4.75 -7.31 3.34
N ASP A 21 4.48 -8.58 3.64
CA ASP A 21 5.04 -9.31 4.79
C ASP A 21 6.29 -10.09 4.38
N SER A 22 7.46 -9.50 4.61
CA SER A 22 8.74 -10.16 4.33
C SER A 22 9.05 -11.38 5.20
N SER A 23 8.30 -11.58 6.29
CA SER A 23 8.46 -12.74 7.19
C SER A 23 7.69 -13.97 6.70
N SER A 24 6.65 -13.78 5.89
CA SER A 24 5.91 -14.86 5.25
C SER A 24 6.75 -15.57 4.18
N GLY A 25 6.59 -16.90 4.09
CA GLY A 25 7.15 -17.71 3.01
C GLY A 25 6.65 -17.27 1.62
N ASP A 26 5.42 -16.75 1.57
CA ASP A 26 4.74 -16.30 0.36
C ASP A 26 5.42 -15.10 -0.28
N TYR A 27 6.11 -14.27 0.51
CA TYR A 27 6.82 -13.11 0.00
C TYR A 27 7.95 -13.46 -0.97
N LYS A 28 8.49 -14.69 -0.89
CA LYS A 28 9.51 -15.16 -1.83
C LYS A 28 8.90 -15.71 -3.13
N ASN A 29 7.59 -15.99 -3.14
CA ASN A 29 6.90 -16.52 -4.30
C ASN A 29 6.59 -15.41 -5.32
N ARG A 30 7.38 -15.38 -6.40
CA ARG A 30 7.24 -14.39 -7.47
C ARG A 30 5.92 -14.53 -8.25
N GLN A 31 5.45 -15.76 -8.42
CA GLN A 31 4.21 -16.02 -9.15
C GLN A 31 3.02 -15.52 -8.33
N LEU A 32 2.96 -15.90 -7.06
CA LEU A 32 1.92 -15.42 -6.14
C LEU A 32 1.90 -13.90 -6.03
N LYS A 33 3.06 -13.24 -5.94
CA LYS A 33 3.12 -11.76 -5.97
C LYS A 33 2.49 -11.16 -7.22
N ARG A 34 2.74 -11.76 -8.38
CA ARG A 34 2.17 -11.29 -9.65
C ARG A 34 0.64 -11.44 -9.64
N ASP A 35 0.17 -12.59 -9.19
CA ASP A 35 -1.25 -12.91 -9.13
C ASP A 35 -1.98 -12.00 -8.13
N ASP A 36 -1.40 -11.82 -6.94
CA ASP A 36 -1.90 -10.90 -5.91
C ASP A 36 -1.95 -9.45 -6.41
N TRP A 37 -0.95 -8.98 -7.17
CA TRP A 37 -1.00 -7.64 -7.77
C TRP A 37 -2.09 -7.50 -8.84
N ASN A 38 -2.30 -8.53 -9.66
CA ASN A 38 -3.37 -8.53 -10.65
C ASN A 38 -4.73 -8.45 -9.96
N GLU A 39 -4.94 -9.25 -8.92
CA GLU A 39 -6.18 -9.26 -8.15
C GLU A 39 -6.44 -7.92 -7.46
N VAL A 40 -5.38 -7.29 -6.90
CA VAL A 40 -5.49 -5.94 -6.33
C VAL A 40 -5.89 -4.93 -7.40
N CYS A 41 -5.29 -4.98 -8.59
CA CYS A 41 -5.68 -4.11 -9.71
C CYS A 41 -7.13 -4.32 -10.13
N GLU A 42 -7.62 -5.56 -10.17
CA GLU A 42 -9.02 -5.88 -10.48
C GLU A 42 -10.01 -5.30 -9.44
N ILE A 43 -9.61 -5.31 -8.16
CA ILE A 43 -10.45 -4.77 -7.07
C ILE A 43 -10.50 -3.23 -7.11
N VAL A 44 -9.37 -2.57 -7.34
CA VAL A 44 -9.26 -1.11 -7.17
C VAL A 44 -9.45 -0.32 -8.45
N ILE A 45 -9.39 -0.97 -9.62
CA ILE A 45 -9.52 -0.33 -10.93
C ILE A 45 -10.79 -0.83 -11.61
N GLN A 46 -11.74 0.09 -11.78
CA GLN A 46 -12.96 -0.22 -12.52
C GLN A 46 -12.63 -0.64 -13.95
N LYS A 47 -13.35 -1.66 -14.43
CA LYS A 47 -13.23 -2.18 -15.79
C LYS A 47 -11.81 -2.65 -16.14
N PHE A 48 -11.01 -3.06 -15.16
CA PHE A 48 -9.64 -3.55 -15.42
C PHE A 48 -9.60 -4.69 -16.45
N GLY A 49 -10.59 -5.59 -16.44
CA GLY A 49 -10.70 -6.69 -17.41
C GLY A 49 -11.08 -6.25 -18.84
N GLU A 50 -11.63 -5.04 -19.02
CA GLU A 50 -11.95 -4.49 -20.36
C GLU A 50 -10.73 -3.81 -21.01
N LYS A 51 -9.64 -3.62 -20.26
CA LYS A 51 -8.45 -2.89 -20.70
C LYS A 51 -7.51 -3.78 -21.50
N ASP A 52 -6.78 -3.16 -22.42
CA ASP A 52 -5.78 -3.88 -23.20
C ASP A 52 -4.56 -4.29 -22.33
N GLU A 53 -3.70 -5.15 -22.85
CA GLU A 53 -2.51 -5.62 -22.13
C GLU A 53 -1.56 -4.48 -21.74
N LYS A 54 -1.40 -3.47 -22.59
CA LYS A 54 -0.49 -2.35 -22.34
C LYS A 54 -1.02 -1.46 -21.22
N GLU A 55 -2.30 -1.13 -21.26
CA GLU A 55 -2.98 -0.38 -20.19
C GLU A 55 -2.91 -1.13 -18.86
N ARG A 56 -3.17 -2.44 -18.85
CA ARG A 56 -3.10 -3.26 -17.64
C ARG A 56 -1.69 -3.25 -17.03
N GLN A 57 -0.65 -3.29 -17.86
CA GLN A 57 0.73 -3.19 -17.40
C GLN A 57 1.06 -1.80 -16.83
N GLU A 58 0.61 -0.72 -17.49
CA GLU A 58 0.78 0.65 -17.00
C GLU A 58 0.08 0.84 -15.64
N ILE A 59 -1.16 0.37 -15.54
CA ILE A 59 -1.95 0.41 -14.29
C ILE A 59 -1.26 -0.38 -13.18
N GLY A 60 -0.81 -1.60 -13.46
CA GLY A 60 -0.09 -2.42 -12.49
C GLY A 60 1.14 -1.71 -11.93
N ARG A 61 1.88 -1.01 -12.80
CA ARG A 61 3.03 -0.18 -12.38
C ARG A 61 2.60 1.00 -11.52
N GLU A 62 1.53 1.71 -11.89
CA GLU A 62 1.01 2.85 -11.12
C GLU A 62 0.52 2.43 -9.73
N VAL A 63 -0.21 1.32 -9.65
CA VAL A 63 -0.72 0.74 -8.40
C VAL A 63 0.44 0.38 -7.46
N GLN A 64 1.47 -0.30 -7.97
CA GLN A 64 2.67 -0.63 -7.19
C GLN A 64 3.41 0.63 -6.70
N LEU A 65 3.54 1.65 -7.55
CA LEU A 65 4.16 2.93 -7.18
C LEU A 65 3.35 3.66 -6.10
N LYS A 66 2.02 3.61 -6.19
CA LYS A 66 1.11 4.17 -5.19
C LYS A 66 1.27 3.49 -3.84
N TRP A 67 1.32 2.15 -3.80
CA TRP A 67 1.58 1.39 -2.56
C TRP A 67 2.92 1.79 -1.93
N LYS A 68 3.98 1.84 -2.73
CA LYS A 68 5.31 2.28 -2.26
C LYS A 68 5.25 3.67 -1.63
N SER A 69 4.59 4.62 -2.28
CA SER A 69 4.44 5.99 -1.78
C SER A 69 3.66 6.05 -0.45
N LEU A 70 2.57 5.28 -0.32
CA LEU A 70 1.77 5.17 0.90
C LEU A 70 2.61 4.59 2.06
N ARG A 71 3.29 3.47 1.82
CA ARG A 71 4.15 2.83 2.83
C ARG A 71 5.31 3.74 3.25
N ASP A 72 5.94 4.42 2.30
CA ASP A 72 7.03 5.38 2.58
C ASP A 72 6.53 6.58 3.40
N ALA A 73 5.33 7.11 3.11
CA ALA A 73 4.71 8.17 3.90
C ALA A 73 4.40 7.71 5.34
N TYR A 74 3.86 6.51 5.49
CA TYR A 74 3.59 5.92 6.80
C TYR A 74 4.87 5.70 7.61
N VAL A 75 5.88 5.03 7.04
CA VAL A 75 7.17 4.77 7.71
C VAL A 75 7.86 6.08 8.10
N ARG A 76 7.83 7.12 7.26
CA ARG A 76 8.36 8.45 7.60
C ARG A 76 7.63 9.07 8.79
N THR A 77 6.31 8.90 8.88
CA THR A 77 5.51 9.42 9.99
C THR A 77 5.84 8.69 11.29
N ILE A 78 5.96 7.35 11.26
CA ILE A 78 6.36 6.54 12.42
C ILE A 78 7.79 6.86 12.88
N ARG A 79 8.73 7.10 11.96
CA ARG A 79 10.09 7.50 12.31
C ARG A 79 10.13 8.88 12.97
N GLN A 80 9.34 9.84 12.46
CA GLN A 80 9.24 11.18 13.04
C GLN A 80 8.58 11.18 14.42
N SER A 81 7.61 10.29 14.68
CA SER A 81 7.00 10.16 16.01
C SER A 81 7.97 9.54 17.01
N LYS A 82 8.75 8.52 16.62
CA LYS A 82 9.77 7.90 17.49
C LYS A 82 10.96 8.81 17.82
N GLY A 83 11.25 9.81 16.98
CA GLY A 83 12.40 10.73 17.15
C GLY A 83 12.15 11.97 17.99
N LYS A 84 10.89 12.30 18.35
CA LYS A 84 10.61 13.46 19.22
C LYS A 84 10.76 13.08 20.69
N LYS A 85 11.66 13.78 21.40
CA LYS A 85 11.83 13.67 22.85
C LYS A 85 10.54 14.05 23.58
N SER A 86 10.09 13.20 24.48
CA SER A 86 9.01 13.46 25.43
C SER A 86 9.42 14.62 26.34
N GLY A 87 8.91 15.82 26.06
CA GLY A 87 9.10 17.00 26.90
C GLY A 87 7.80 17.79 26.92
N ALA A 88 7.54 18.54 27.99
CA ALA A 88 6.28 19.26 28.21
C ALA A 88 5.89 20.25 27.09
N SER A 89 6.83 20.62 26.20
CA SER A 89 6.61 21.49 25.03
C SER A 89 6.58 20.74 23.69
N ALA A 90 6.59 19.40 23.67
CA ALA A 90 6.58 18.62 22.44
C ALA A 90 5.20 18.72 21.75
N LYS A 91 5.15 19.41 20.61
CA LYS A 91 3.95 19.45 19.75
C LYS A 91 3.59 18.02 19.30
N ALA A 92 2.36 17.59 19.59
CA ALA A 92 1.80 16.32 19.16
C ALA A 92 2.06 16.12 17.66
N VAL A 93 2.65 14.98 17.29
CA VAL A 93 2.83 14.61 15.88
C VAL A 93 1.47 14.23 15.34
N LYS A 94 1.04 14.88 14.26
CA LYS A 94 -0.21 14.54 13.59
C LYS A 94 -0.09 13.12 13.04
N THR A 95 -0.94 12.22 13.51
CA THR A 95 -0.98 10.82 13.08
C THR A 95 -1.28 10.76 11.57
N TYR A 96 -0.61 9.86 10.84
CA TYR A 96 -0.89 9.65 9.42
C TYR A 96 -2.34 9.18 9.24
N ILE A 97 -3.03 9.70 8.21
CA ILE A 97 -4.48 9.49 8.04
C ILE A 97 -4.84 8.00 7.91
N TYR A 98 -4.00 7.20 7.26
CA TYR A 98 -4.16 5.74 7.14
C TYR A 98 -3.31 4.94 8.13
N ALA A 99 -2.88 5.54 9.25
CA ALA A 99 -2.00 4.86 10.21
C ALA A 99 -2.65 3.62 10.83
N LYS A 100 -3.98 3.61 11.00
CA LYS A 100 -4.70 2.46 11.55
C LYS A 100 -4.68 1.29 10.57
N GLN A 101 -4.97 1.57 9.31
CA GLN A 101 -5.04 0.57 8.24
C GLN A 101 -3.65 0.07 7.82
N LEU A 102 -2.59 0.86 7.99
CA LEU A 102 -1.20 0.45 7.71
C LEU A 102 -0.48 -0.16 8.92
N GLY A 103 -1.21 -0.42 10.01
CA GLY A 103 -0.68 -0.90 11.28
C GLY A 103 -0.61 -2.43 11.43
N PHE A 104 -0.97 -3.18 10.39
CA PHE A 104 -0.89 -4.65 10.35
C PHE A 104 0.55 -5.18 10.31
#